data_AF-A0A9E6DTR4-F1
#
_entry.id   AF-A0A9E6DTR4-F1
#
_cell.length_a   1.000
_cell.length_b   1.000
_cell.length_c   1.000
_cell.angle_alpha   90.00
_cell.angle_beta   90.00
_cell.angle_gamma   90.00
#
_symmetry.space_group_name_H-M   'P 1'
#
loop_
_entity.id
_entity.type
_entity.pdbx_description
1 polymer ?
#
loop_
_entity_poly.entity_id
_entity_poly.type
_entity_poly.pdbx_seq_one_letter_code
_entity_poly.pdbx_strand_id
1 'polypeptide(L)'
;MMIDPLTITAGISGIKFISDALKLKKDLVGDDESKEKISDALDKLDDTKGMVYDLRDELMRIQAENALLKKENSVFSGWEESFNKYELIETSAGAMVYKFKSKPPHYACTKCMVKKEIHILQKWNSYDVMCINCKNIYDIDVAPSINF
;
A
#
# COMPACT_ATOMS: atom_id res chain seq x y z
N MET A 1 14.29 7.98 -14.66
CA MET A 1 14.66 8.97 -13.62
C MET A 1 13.36 9.39 -12.95
N MET A 2 13.15 9.04 -11.68
CA MET A 2 11.92 9.39 -10.96
C MET A 2 12.04 10.86 -10.54
N ILE A 3 11.15 11.73 -11.01
CA ILE A 3 11.13 13.13 -10.60
C ILE A 3 10.58 13.16 -9.16
N ASP A 4 11.39 13.64 -8.22
CA ASP A 4 11.02 13.72 -6.82
C ASP A 4 10.42 15.11 -6.46
N PRO A 5 9.65 15.22 -5.36
CA PRO A 5 9.01 16.47 -4.97
C PRO A 5 9.98 17.64 -4.72
N LEU A 6 11.24 17.37 -4.34
CA LEU A 6 12.25 18.42 -4.15
C LEU A 6 12.69 19.00 -5.49
N THR A 7 12.82 18.17 -6.52
CA THR A 7 13.15 18.62 -7.88
C THR A 7 12.06 19.57 -8.43
N ILE A 8 10.77 19.25 -8.22
CA ILE A 8 9.66 20.12 -8.63
C ILE A 8 9.68 21.44 -7.83
N THR A 9 9.91 21.36 -6.52
CA THR A 9 9.97 22.54 -5.64
C THR A 9 11.13 23.48 -6.01
N ALA A 10 12.29 22.92 -6.36
CA ALA A 10 13.43 23.66 -6.87
C ALA A 10 13.11 24.34 -8.21
N GLY A 11 12.42 23.64 -9.12
CA GLY A 11 11.92 24.20 -10.39
C GLY A 11 11.01 25.41 -10.17
N ILE A 12 10.01 25.29 -9.29
CA ILE A 12 9.08 26.39 -8.94
C ILE A 12 9.85 27.60 -8.40
N SER A 13 10.83 27.36 -7.52
CA SER A 13 11.64 28.42 -6.92
C SER A 13 12.52 29.14 -7.95
N GLY A 14 13.10 28.39 -8.89
CA GLY A 14 13.87 28.94 -10.01
C GLY A 14 13.02 29.79 -10.95
N ILE A 15 11.83 29.31 -11.32
CA ILE A 15 10.86 30.05 -12.14
C ILE A 15 10.47 31.37 -11.45
N LYS A 16 10.18 31.33 -10.14
CA LYS A 16 9.87 32.52 -9.35
C LYS A 16 11.02 33.54 -9.37
N PHE A 17 12.26 33.08 -9.16
CA PHE A 17 13.44 33.94 -9.20
C PHE A 17 13.59 34.64 -10.55
N ILE A 18 13.42 33.91 -11.66
CA ILE A 18 13.50 34.47 -13.02
C ILE A 18 12.37 35.49 -13.24
N SER A 19 11.14 35.16 -12.85
CA SER A 19 10.00 36.09 -12.91
C SER A 19 10.28 37.39 -12.15
N ASP A 20 10.77 37.29 -10.92
CA ASP A 20 11.03 38.45 -10.06
C ASP A 20 12.17 39.32 -10.66
N ALA A 21 13.19 38.69 -11.24
CA ALA A 21 14.27 39.40 -11.95
C ALA A 21 13.79 40.11 -13.24
N LEU A 22 12.90 39.48 -14.01
CA LEU A 22 12.33 40.07 -15.22
C LEU A 22 11.38 41.23 -14.89
N LYS A 23 10.58 41.13 -13.83
CA LYS A 23 9.74 42.25 -13.34
C LYS A 23 10.58 43.46 -12.97
N LEU A 24 11.63 43.25 -12.18
CA LEU A 24 12.58 44.33 -11.84
C LEU A 24 13.21 44.95 -13.09
N LYS A 25 13.59 44.13 -14.07
CA LYS A 25 14.15 44.63 -15.33
C LYS A 25 13.13 45.42 -16.15
N LYS A 26 11.86 45.00 -16.18
CA LYS A 26 10.77 45.71 -16.88
C LYS A 26 10.62 47.14 -16.37
N ASP A 27 10.70 47.32 -15.05
CA ASP A 27 10.56 48.63 -14.40
C ASP A 27 11.74 49.58 -14.66
N LEU A 28 12.92 49.03 -14.98
CA LEU A 28 14.16 49.79 -15.24
C LEU A 28 14.38 50.15 -16.70
N VAL A 29 13.71 49.47 -17.64
CA VAL A 29 13.90 49.68 -19.08
C VAL A 29 13.00 50.81 -19.58
N GLY A 30 13.58 51.77 -20.31
CA GLY A 30 12.89 52.96 -20.78
C GLY A 30 12.15 52.79 -22.11
N ASP A 31 12.60 51.88 -22.99
CA ASP A 31 11.99 51.68 -24.31
C ASP A 31 10.85 50.66 -24.28
N ASP A 32 9.85 50.88 -25.14
CA ASP A 32 8.62 50.10 -25.14
C ASP A 32 8.77 48.72 -25.80
N GLU A 33 9.66 48.57 -26.78
CA GLU A 33 9.93 47.29 -27.46
C GLU A 33 10.50 46.26 -26.48
N SER A 34 11.44 46.68 -25.63
CA SER A 34 12.01 45.81 -24.61
C SER A 34 11.01 45.47 -23.51
N LYS A 35 10.12 46.40 -23.12
CA LYS A 35 9.04 46.12 -22.17
C LYS A 35 8.06 45.08 -22.71
N GLU A 36 7.75 45.13 -24.00
CA GLU A 36 6.88 44.16 -24.67
C GLU A 36 7.51 42.76 -24.63
N LYS A 37 8.78 42.62 -25.05
CA LYS A 37 9.52 41.35 -24.98
C LYS A 37 9.62 40.78 -23.57
N ILE A 38 9.81 41.64 -22.56
CA ILE A 38 9.81 41.21 -21.16
C ILE A 38 8.42 40.77 -20.72
N SER A 39 7.35 41.43 -21.20
CA SER A 39 5.97 41.00 -20.92
C SER A 39 5.69 39.61 -21.49
N ASP A 40 6.03 39.38 -22.76
CA ASP A 40 5.87 38.07 -23.40
C ASP A 40 6.63 36.96 -22.66
N ALA A 41 7.83 37.29 -22.14
CA ALA A 41 8.62 36.35 -21.35
C ALA A 41 7.99 36.05 -19.98
N LEU A 42 7.39 37.05 -19.34
CA LEU A 42 6.66 36.89 -18.08
C LEU A 42 5.39 36.03 -18.29
N ASP A 43 4.64 36.26 -19.35
CA ASP A 43 3.42 35.49 -19.66
C ASP A 43 3.77 34.00 -19.87
N LYS A 44 4.82 33.72 -20.65
CA LYS A 44 5.31 32.34 -20.85
C LYS A 44 5.81 31.68 -19.55
N LEU A 45 6.39 32.47 -18.64
CA LEU A 45 6.82 31.95 -17.34
C LEU A 45 5.63 31.63 -16.45
N ASP A 46 4.57 32.44 -16.49
CA ASP A 46 3.35 32.17 -15.74
C ASP A 46 2.63 30.92 -16.27
N ASP A 47 2.57 30.72 -17.59
CA ASP A 47 2.08 29.47 -18.19
C ASP A 47 2.90 28.26 -17.73
N THR A 48 4.23 28.37 -17.79
CA THR A 48 5.13 27.31 -17.35
C THR A 48 4.95 27.00 -15.86
N LYS A 49 4.78 28.03 -15.03
CA LYS A 49 4.53 27.89 -13.60
C LYS A 49 3.22 27.14 -13.33
N GLY A 50 2.16 27.45 -14.09
CA GLY A 50 0.89 26.73 -14.05
C GLY A 50 1.09 25.23 -14.31
N MET A 51 1.75 24.88 -15.42
CA MET A 51 2.04 23.49 -15.78
C MET A 51 2.83 22.75 -14.69
N VAL A 52 3.80 23.42 -14.06
CA VAL A 52 4.60 22.82 -12.99
C VAL A 52 3.77 22.56 -11.73
N TYR A 53 2.80 23.42 -11.41
CA TYR A 53 1.86 23.15 -10.32
C TYR A 53 0.92 22.00 -10.64
N ASP A 54 0.38 21.93 -11.85
CA ASP A 54 -0.47 20.81 -12.26
C ASP A 54 0.27 19.48 -12.16
N LEU A 55 1.54 19.45 -12.61
CA LEU A 55 2.41 18.28 -12.48
C LEU A 55 2.70 17.93 -11.02
N ARG A 56 2.87 18.93 -10.15
CA ARG A 56 3.06 18.72 -8.71
C ARG A 56 1.83 18.04 -8.10
N ASP A 57 0.65 18.56 -8.41
CA ASP A 57 -0.60 18.06 -7.83
C ASP A 57 -0.88 16.63 -8.30
N GLU A 58 -0.64 16.35 -9.59
CA GLU A 58 -0.75 15.01 -10.15
C GLU A 58 0.25 14.04 -9.53
N LEU A 59 1.50 14.47 -9.30
CA LEU A 59 2.49 13.65 -8.60
C LEU A 59 2.03 13.31 -7.18
N MET A 60 1.46 14.28 -6.45
CA MET A 60 0.95 14.05 -5.09
C MET A 60 -0.24 13.08 -5.10
N ARG A 61 -1.14 13.20 -6.08
CA ARG A 61 -2.26 12.27 -6.28
C ARG A 61 -1.77 10.85 -6.52
N ILE A 62 -0.86 10.66 -7.48
CA ILE A 62 -0.29 9.35 -7.81
C ILE A 62 0.46 8.75 -6.62
N GLN A 63 1.21 9.55 -5.86
CA GLN A 63 1.89 9.07 -4.66
C GLN A 63 0.91 8.60 -3.58
N ALA A 64 -0.18 9.31 -3.37
CA ALA A 64 -1.22 8.92 -2.42
C ALA A 64 -1.91 7.61 -2.85
N GLU A 65 -2.28 7.48 -4.12
CA GLU A 65 -2.87 6.25 -4.68
C GLU A 65 -1.90 5.07 -4.56
N ASN A 66 -0.63 5.26 -4.90
CA ASN A 66 0.39 4.22 -4.79
C ASN A 66 0.60 3.78 -3.33
N ALA A 67 0.57 4.71 -2.37
CA ALA A 67 0.64 4.39 -0.94
C ALA A 67 -0.57 3.56 -0.47
N LEU A 68 -1.78 3.91 -0.93
CA LEU A 68 -2.99 3.14 -0.64
C LEU A 68 -2.92 1.73 -1.23
N LEU A 69 -2.58 1.61 -2.51
CA LEU A 69 -2.45 0.32 -3.19
C LEU A 69 -1.36 -0.55 -2.55
N LYS A 70 -0.22 0.03 -2.15
CA LYS A 70 0.81 -0.70 -1.40
C LYS A 70 0.30 -1.21 -0.05
N LYS A 71 -0.47 -0.40 0.67
CA LYS A 71 -1.09 -0.81 1.93
C LYS A 71 -2.06 -1.96 1.71
N GLU A 72 -2.93 -1.86 0.71
CA GLU A 72 -3.85 -2.96 0.35
C GLU A 72 -3.07 -4.23 -0.01
N ASN A 73 -2.08 -4.12 -0.88
CA ASN A 73 -1.27 -5.25 -1.32
C ASN A 73 -0.47 -5.88 -0.16
N SER A 74 -0.02 -5.09 0.83
CA SER A 74 0.63 -5.62 2.04
C SER A 74 -0.31 -6.49 2.89
N VAL A 75 -1.60 -6.17 2.92
CA VAL A 75 -2.61 -6.97 3.63
C VAL A 75 -2.84 -8.30 2.90
N PHE A 76 -2.89 -8.28 1.56
CA PHE A 76 -3.04 -9.50 0.76
C PHE A 76 -1.81 -10.40 0.81
N SER A 77 -0.60 -9.84 0.64
CA SER A 77 0.65 -10.61 0.71
C SER A 77 0.89 -11.20 2.09
N GLY A 78 0.62 -10.46 3.18
CA GLY A 78 0.73 -10.99 4.54
C GLY A 78 -0.22 -12.16 4.81
N TRP A 79 -1.41 -12.16 4.19
CA TRP A 79 -2.33 -13.29 4.24
C TRP A 79 -1.77 -14.50 3.49
N GLU A 80 -1.30 -14.34 2.25
CA GLU A 80 -0.76 -15.46 1.46
C GLU A 80 0.46 -16.09 2.14
N GLU A 81 1.38 -15.28 2.67
CA GLU A 81 2.52 -15.78 3.45
C GLU A 81 2.09 -16.59 4.67
N SER A 82 1.03 -16.14 5.35
CA SER A 82 0.50 -16.84 6.52
C SER A 82 -0.22 -18.13 6.12
N PHE A 83 -1.00 -18.10 5.04
CA PHE A 83 -1.73 -19.24 4.49
C PHE A 83 -0.78 -20.33 3.96
N ASN A 84 0.31 -19.94 3.28
CA ASN A 84 1.31 -20.86 2.73
C ASN A 84 2.03 -21.71 3.78
N LYS A 85 2.00 -21.29 5.06
CA LYS A 85 2.50 -22.07 6.20
C LYS A 85 1.57 -23.22 6.59
N TYR A 86 0.38 -23.30 6.01
CA TYR A 86 -0.59 -24.36 6.25
C TYR A 86 -0.75 -25.24 5.00
N GLU A 87 -1.16 -26.47 5.23
CA GLU A 87 -1.55 -27.44 4.21
C GLU A 87 -2.94 -27.97 4.55
N LEU A 88 -3.79 -28.12 3.53
CA LEU A 88 -5.09 -28.77 3.71
C LEU A 88 -4.85 -30.28 3.77
N ILE A 89 -5.28 -30.90 4.87
CA ILE A 89 -5.17 -32.35 5.08
C ILE A 89 -6.53 -32.93 5.47
N GLU A 90 -6.66 -34.23 5.29
CA GLU A 90 -7.73 -35.04 5.85
C GLU A 90 -7.23 -35.73 7.12
N THR A 91 -8.00 -35.68 8.20
CA THR A 91 -7.69 -36.40 9.45
C THR A 91 -8.04 -37.88 9.32
N SER A 92 -7.60 -38.71 10.28
CA SER A 92 -7.95 -40.13 10.30
C SER A 92 -9.46 -40.39 10.42
N ALA A 93 -10.21 -39.45 11.03
CA ALA A 93 -11.67 -39.45 11.08
C ALA A 93 -12.34 -38.91 9.79
N GLY A 94 -11.58 -38.52 8.76
CA GLY A 94 -12.11 -37.99 7.51
C GLY A 94 -12.47 -36.49 7.54
N ALA A 95 -12.06 -35.75 8.58
CA ALA A 95 -12.31 -34.31 8.63
C ALA A 95 -11.23 -33.52 7.89
N MET A 96 -11.67 -32.55 7.09
CA MET A 96 -10.77 -31.64 6.37
C MET A 96 -10.36 -30.47 7.28
N VAL A 97 -9.06 -30.32 7.53
CA VAL A 97 -8.47 -29.27 8.38
C VAL A 97 -7.20 -28.70 7.75
N TYR A 98 -6.83 -27.47 8.11
CA TYR A 98 -5.54 -26.90 7.73
C TYR A 98 -4.50 -27.21 8.80
N LYS A 99 -3.46 -27.97 8.47
CA LYS A 99 -2.34 -28.28 9.37
C LYS A 99 -1.19 -27.31 9.16
N PHE A 100 -0.63 -26.81 10.25
CA PHE A 100 0.60 -26.01 10.20
C PHE A 100 1.80 -26.89 9.83
N LYS A 101 2.57 -26.48 8.82
CA LYS A 101 3.71 -27.25 8.28
C LYS A 101 4.91 -27.29 9.23
N SER A 102 5.01 -26.34 10.15
CA SER A 102 6.13 -26.21 11.10
C SER A 102 5.74 -26.63 12.53
N LYS A 103 6.64 -26.43 13.50
CA LYS A 103 6.40 -26.74 14.92
C LYS A 103 5.99 -25.48 15.71
N PRO A 104 5.14 -25.61 16.75
CA PRO A 104 4.43 -26.83 17.16
C PRO A 104 3.28 -27.17 16.19
N PRO A 105 3.00 -28.46 15.96
CA PRO A 105 1.92 -28.88 15.07
C PRO A 105 0.57 -28.45 15.64
N HIS A 106 -0.24 -27.82 14.81
CA HIS A 106 -1.59 -27.41 15.17
C HIS A 106 -2.50 -27.36 13.94
N TYR A 107 -3.81 -27.39 14.18
CA TYR A 107 -4.83 -27.33 13.14
C TYR A 107 -5.55 -25.99 13.16
N ALA A 108 -5.94 -25.51 11.99
CA ALA A 108 -6.70 -24.30 11.79
C ALA A 108 -8.04 -24.61 11.10
N CYS A 109 -9.04 -23.79 11.43
CA CYS A 109 -10.40 -23.91 10.93
C CYS A 109 -10.51 -23.63 9.42
N THR A 110 -11.09 -24.56 8.66
CA THR A 110 -11.31 -24.37 7.21
C THR A 110 -12.30 -23.25 6.91
N LYS A 111 -13.40 -23.14 7.67
CA LYS A 111 -14.39 -22.07 7.50
C LYS A 111 -13.83 -20.66 7.73
N CYS A 112 -12.91 -20.50 8.68
CA CYS A 112 -12.29 -19.20 8.96
C CYS A 112 -11.19 -18.87 7.94
N MET A 113 -10.45 -19.89 7.48
CA MET A 113 -9.43 -19.71 6.43
C MET A 113 -10.02 -19.16 5.13
N VAL A 114 -11.24 -19.56 4.75
CA VAL A 114 -11.96 -18.98 3.59
C VAL A 114 -12.22 -17.47 3.76
N LYS A 115 -12.39 -17.01 5.00
CA LYS A 115 -12.59 -15.58 5.34
C LYS A 115 -11.28 -14.81 5.55
N LYS A 116 -10.14 -15.41 5.20
CA LYS A 116 -8.80 -14.85 5.46
C LYS A 116 -8.50 -14.64 6.96
N GLU A 117 -8.99 -15.57 7.79
CA GLU A 117 -8.73 -15.58 9.23
C GLU A 117 -8.14 -16.92 9.66
N ILE A 118 -7.03 -16.88 10.41
CA ILE A 118 -6.43 -18.08 11.00
C ILE A 118 -6.93 -18.20 12.44
N HIS A 119 -7.72 -19.24 12.69
CA HIS A 119 -8.12 -19.62 14.04
C HIS A 119 -7.76 -21.06 14.32
N ILE A 120 -6.88 -21.23 15.32
CA ILE A 120 -6.38 -22.52 15.77
C ILE A 120 -7.53 -23.28 16.45
N LEU A 121 -7.77 -24.50 16.00
CA LEU A 121 -8.74 -25.41 16.59
C LEU A 121 -8.30 -25.79 18.00
N GLN A 122 -9.21 -25.67 18.95
CA GLN A 122 -8.97 -26.02 20.35
C GLN A 122 -9.64 -27.34 20.69
N LYS A 123 -9.08 -28.09 21.64
CA LYS A 123 -9.69 -29.32 22.13
C LYS A 123 -11.07 -29.04 22.71
N TRP A 124 -12.09 -29.79 22.27
CA TRP A 124 -13.45 -29.74 22.81
C TRP A 124 -13.74 -30.97 23.67
N ASN A 125 -13.46 -32.16 23.14
CA ASN A 125 -13.52 -33.42 23.88
C ASN A 125 -12.34 -34.33 23.50
N SER A 126 -12.44 -35.64 23.73
CA SER A 126 -11.35 -36.59 23.45
C SER A 126 -11.05 -36.77 21.95
N TYR A 127 -12.05 -36.61 21.09
CA TYR A 127 -11.97 -36.92 19.66
C TYR A 127 -12.21 -35.69 18.77
N ASP A 128 -12.86 -34.66 19.33
CA ASP A 128 -13.25 -33.45 18.63
C ASP A 128 -12.40 -32.23 19.00
N VAL A 129 -12.17 -31.40 17.98
CA VAL A 129 -11.66 -30.04 18.14
C VAL A 129 -12.66 -29.02 17.61
N MET A 130 -12.72 -27.86 18.24
CA MET A 130 -13.65 -26.79 17.91
C MET A 130 -12.91 -25.50 17.59
N CYS A 131 -13.40 -24.78 16.58
CA CYS A 131 -13.00 -23.40 16.33
C CYS A 131 -13.68 -22.45 17.33
N ILE A 132 -12.92 -21.65 18.09
CA ILE A 132 -13.50 -20.69 19.05
C ILE A 132 -14.35 -19.62 18.34
N ASN A 133 -13.95 -19.19 17.14
CA ASN A 133 -14.62 -18.13 16.40
C ASN A 133 -15.98 -18.58 15.83
N CYS A 134 -15.98 -19.56 14.92
CA CYS A 134 -17.20 -19.97 14.21
C CYS A 134 -17.92 -21.19 14.82
N LYS A 135 -17.43 -21.73 15.94
CA LYS A 135 -17.98 -22.91 16.64
C LYS A 135 -18.08 -24.18 15.80
N ASN A 136 -17.39 -24.25 14.66
CA ASN A 136 -17.35 -25.46 13.85
C ASN A 136 -16.52 -26.54 14.58
N ILE A 137 -17.08 -27.75 14.64
CA ILE A 137 -16.48 -28.91 15.29
C ILE A 137 -15.94 -29.83 14.20
N TYR A 138 -14.78 -30.43 14.46
CA TYR A 138 -14.11 -31.37 13.58
C TYR A 138 -13.74 -32.60 14.39
N ASP A 139 -14.13 -33.77 13.89
CA ASP A 139 -13.69 -35.06 14.42
C ASP A 139 -12.30 -35.35 13.87
N ILE A 140 -11.33 -35.60 14.74
CA ILE A 140 -9.94 -35.79 14.33
C ILE A 140 -9.35 -37.13 14.78
N ASP A 141 -10.12 -37.98 15.48
CA ASP A 141 -9.80 -39.29 16.10
C ASP A 141 -8.50 -39.40 16.93
N VAL A 142 -7.64 -38.37 16.88
CA VAL A 142 -6.41 -38.21 17.63
C VAL A 142 -6.19 -36.72 17.77
N ALA A 143 -6.48 -36.19 18.96
CA ALA A 143 -6.04 -34.85 19.32
C ALA A 143 -4.51 -34.79 19.11
N PRO A 144 -3.96 -33.81 18.37
CA PRO A 144 -2.52 -33.65 18.31
C PRO A 144 -2.08 -33.42 19.75
N SER A 145 -1.23 -34.31 20.26
CA SER A 145 -0.70 -34.23 21.62
C SER A 145 0.04 -32.91 21.76
N ILE A 146 -0.63 -31.91 22.35
CA ILE A 146 0.01 -30.66 22.78
C ILE A 146 0.81 -31.02 24.02
N ASN A 147 2.00 -31.56 23.83
CA ASN A 147 2.97 -31.72 24.91
C ASN A 147 3.53 -30.33 25.20
N PHE A 148 3.11 -29.75 26.33
CA PHE A 148 3.74 -28.58 26.92
C PHE A 148 5.12 -28.93 27.48
#